data_AF-A0A660PCE7-F1
#
_entry.id   AF-A0A660PCE7-F1
#
_cell.length_a   1.000
_cell.length_b   1.000
_cell.length_c   1.000
_cell.angle_alpha   90.00
_cell.angle_beta   90.00
_cell.angle_gamma   90.00
#
_symmetry.space_group_name_H-M   'P 1'
#
loop_
_entity.id
_entity.type
_entity.pdbx_description
1 polymer ?
#
loop_
_entity_poly.entity_id
_entity_poly.type
_entity_poly.pdbx_seq_one_letter_code
_entity_poly.pdbx_strand_id
1 'polypeptide(L)'
;LFAESTLLSSALLTSPYGYHSANTGHIYFFLNIIVFGILYSPVSTGLGIIMNIFSRRNEYQADKFAKINNMANQLISGLKKLSANNLSNLTPHPYYVFVHFSHPTLLQRIRKLI
;
A
#
# COMPACT_ATOMS: atom_id res chain seq x y z
N LEU A 1 -17.76 1.67 17.20
CA LEU A 1 -17.34 0.88 16.01
C LEU A 1 -17.36 -0.63 16.26
N PHE A 2 -16.33 -1.29 16.80
CA PHE A 2 -16.41 -2.74 17.10
C PHE A 2 -17.48 -3.09 18.16
N ALA A 3 -17.69 -2.22 19.14
CA ALA A 3 -18.73 -2.38 20.16
C ALA A 3 -20.16 -2.17 19.61
N GLU A 4 -20.32 -1.39 18.55
CA GLU A 4 -21.64 -1.13 17.96
C GLU A 4 -22.04 -2.22 16.98
N SER A 5 -21.08 -2.81 16.25
CA SER A 5 -21.33 -3.97 15.40
C SER A 5 -21.64 -5.24 16.22
N THR A 6 -21.03 -5.41 17.39
CA THR A 6 -21.36 -6.52 18.30
C THR A 6 -22.74 -6.36 18.95
N LEU A 7 -23.14 -5.12 19.31
CA LEU A 7 -24.48 -4.81 19.84
C LEU A 7 -25.60 -5.01 18.81
N LEU A 8 -25.36 -4.63 17.55
CA LEU A 8 -26.31 -4.90 16.47
C LEU A 8 -26.44 -6.40 16.19
N SER A 9 -25.31 -7.13 16.23
CA SER A 9 -25.31 -8.58 16.00
C SER A 9 -26.01 -9.35 17.14
N SER A 10 -25.89 -8.91 18.39
CA SER A 10 -26.60 -9.53 19.52
C SER A 10 -28.10 -9.21 19.53
N ALA A 11 -28.49 -7.99 19.15
CA ALA A 11 -29.89 -7.59 19.03
C ALA A 11 -30.65 -8.40 17.96
N LEU A 12 -29.99 -8.70 16.83
CA LEU A 12 -30.55 -9.53 15.75
C LEU A 12 -30.68 -11.01 16.14
N LEU A 13 -29.70 -11.56 16.86
CA LEU A 13 -29.69 -12.94 17.35
C LEU A 13 -30.76 -13.22 18.41
N THR A 14 -31.20 -12.20 19.14
CA THR A 14 -32.19 -12.32 20.23
C THR A 14 -33.64 -12.16 19.74
N SER A 15 -33.84 -11.77 18.47
CA SER A 15 -35.19 -11.65 17.90
C SER A 15 -35.81 -13.03 17.60
N PRO A 16 -37.15 -13.17 17.58
CA PRO A 16 -37.83 -14.45 17.29
C PRO A 16 -37.50 -15.06 15.92
N TYR A 17 -36.90 -14.28 15.02
CA TYR A 17 -36.42 -14.70 13.70
C TYR A 17 -34.96 -15.22 13.70
N GLY A 18 -34.23 -15.08 14.81
CA GLY A 18 -32.80 -15.40 14.94
C GLY A 18 -32.46 -16.88 15.05
N TYR A 19 -33.43 -17.73 15.40
CA TYR A 19 -33.20 -19.16 15.66
C TYR A 19 -33.15 -20.05 14.41
N HIS A 20 -33.50 -19.53 13.22
CA HIS A 20 -33.49 -20.30 11.96
C HIS A 20 -32.20 -20.11 11.12
N SER A 21 -31.15 -19.56 11.72
CA SER A 21 -30.17 -18.73 11.01
C SER A 21 -28.71 -19.17 11.23
N ALA A 22 -28.44 -20.48 11.39
CA ALA A 22 -27.06 -20.98 11.42
C ALA A 22 -26.31 -20.63 10.10
N ASN A 23 -27.02 -20.68 8.97
CA ASN A 23 -26.46 -20.32 7.66
C ASN A 23 -26.26 -18.79 7.49
N THR A 24 -27.11 -17.98 8.11
CA THR A 24 -27.02 -16.51 8.03
C THR A 24 -25.95 -15.94 8.96
N GLY A 25 -25.59 -16.63 10.05
CA GLY A 25 -24.46 -16.24 10.92
C GLY A 25 -23.12 -16.17 10.16
N HIS A 26 -22.89 -17.11 9.24
CA HIS A 26 -21.74 -17.08 8.33
C HIS A 26 -21.80 -15.87 7.39
N ILE A 27 -22.98 -15.54 6.86
CA ILE A 27 -23.17 -14.40 5.95
C ILE A 27 -22.85 -13.07 6.65
N TYR A 28 -23.33 -12.87 7.89
CA TYR A 28 -23.03 -11.65 8.66
C TYR A 28 -21.54 -11.52 9.01
N PHE A 29 -20.85 -12.63 9.27
CA PHE A 29 -19.41 -12.62 9.50
C PHE A 29 -18.64 -12.10 8.29
N PHE A 30 -18.90 -12.64 7.09
CA PHE A 30 -18.26 -12.17 5.86
C PHE A 30 -18.60 -10.70 5.55
N LEU A 31 -19.86 -10.31 5.75
CA LEU A 31 -20.30 -8.93 5.55
C LEU A 31 -19.53 -7.97 6.46
N ASN A 32 -19.35 -8.33 7.74
CA ASN A 32 -18.61 -7.53 8.71
C ASN A 32 -17.13 -7.37 8.33
N ILE A 33 -16.48 -8.41 7.77
CA ILE A 33 -15.09 -8.31 7.29
C ILE A 33 -14.99 -7.35 6.10
N ILE A 34 -15.91 -7.43 5.15
CA ILE A 34 -15.92 -6.56 3.97
C ILE A 34 -16.11 -5.09 4.39
N VAL A 35 -17.12 -4.83 5.23
CA VAL A 35 -17.40 -3.49 5.76
C VAL A 35 -16.20 -2.97 6.55
N PHE A 36 -15.61 -3.80 7.41
CA PHE A 36 -14.40 -3.44 8.14
C PHE A 36 -13.23 -3.09 7.19
N GLY A 37 -13.00 -3.88 6.13
CA GLY A 37 -11.95 -3.62 5.16
C GLY A 37 -12.10 -2.28 4.44
N ILE A 38 -13.33 -1.92 4.05
CA ILE A 38 -13.64 -0.63 3.43
C ILE A 38 -13.40 0.51 4.42
N LEU A 39 -13.91 0.39 5.66
CA LEU A 39 -13.74 1.41 6.70
C LEU A 39 -12.29 1.55 7.16
N TYR A 40 -11.49 0.49 7.07
CA TYR A 40 -10.06 0.49 7.40
C TYR A 40 -9.18 1.09 6.28
N SER A 41 -9.70 1.22 5.06
CA SER A 41 -8.95 1.74 3.90
C SER A 41 -8.27 3.12 4.09
N PRO A 42 -8.86 4.14 4.73
CA PRO A 42 -8.14 5.39 4.98
C PRO A 42 -6.97 5.22 5.94
N VAL A 43 -7.12 4.36 6.96
CA VAL A 43 -6.05 4.06 7.92
C VAL A 43 -4.90 3.34 7.23
N SER A 44 -5.22 2.32 6.41
CA SER A 44 -4.21 1.60 5.65
C SER A 44 -3.51 2.49 4.62
N THR A 45 -4.24 3.41 3.98
CA THR A 45 -3.67 4.39 3.05
C THR A 45 -2.70 5.34 3.76
N GLY A 46 -3.08 5.86 4.94
CA GLY A 46 -2.22 6.72 5.75
C GLY A 46 -0.93 6.01 6.17
N LEU A 47 -1.02 4.77 6.65
CA LEU A 47 0.13 3.93 6.96
C LEU A 47 0.98 3.65 5.70
N GLY A 48 0.34 3.39 4.56
CA GLY A 48 1.00 3.18 3.28
C GLY A 48 1.86 4.36 2.84
N ILE A 49 1.36 5.59 3.00
CA ILE A 49 2.13 6.82 2.69
C ILE A 49 3.39 6.90 3.57
N ILE A 50 3.26 6.63 4.86
CA ILE A 50 4.39 6.62 5.81
C ILE A 50 5.42 5.56 5.40
N MET A 51 4.97 4.35 5.08
CA MET A 51 5.84 3.26 4.62
C MET A 51 6.54 3.61 3.30
N ASN A 52 5.85 4.29 2.37
CA ASN A 52 6.43 4.77 1.13
C ASN A 52 7.55 5.80 1.39
N ILE A 53 7.42 6.67 2.40
CA ILE A 53 8.51 7.60 2.78
C ILE A 53 9.75 6.83 3.24
N PHE A 54 9.59 5.83 4.12
CA PHE A 54 10.70 5.00 4.58
C PHE A 54 11.34 4.20 3.44
N SER A 55 10.51 3.61 2.57
CA SER A 55 10.98 2.85 1.41
C SER A 55 11.82 3.72 0.46
N ARG A 56 11.37 4.94 0.15
CA ARG A 56 12.14 5.90 -0.66
C ARG A 56 13.47 6.28 -0.02
N ARG A 57 13.50 6.45 1.30
CA ARG A 57 14.75 6.73 2.03
C ARG A 57 15.74 5.57 1.95
N ASN A 58 15.25 4.34 1.95
CA ASN A 58 16.09 3.14 1.83
C ASN A 58 16.67 3.00 0.42
N GLU A 59 15.89 3.28 -0.63
CA GLU A 59 16.40 3.32 -2.01
C GLU A 59 17.55 4.32 -2.16
N TYR A 60 17.43 5.54 -1.60
CA TYR A 60 18.51 6.51 -1.68
C TYR A 60 19.78 6.09 -0.91
N GLN A 61 19.63 5.35 0.18
CA GLN A 61 20.78 4.77 0.89
C GLN A 61 21.44 3.66 0.06
N ALA A 62 20.65 2.80 -0.59
CA ALA A 62 21.16 1.78 -1.49
C ALA A 62 21.86 2.38 -2.72
N ASP A 63 21.28 3.42 -3.32
CA ASP A 63 21.90 4.16 -4.43
C ASP A 63 23.23 4.80 -4.01
N LYS A 64 23.29 5.40 -2.81
CA LYS A 64 24.53 5.93 -2.23
C LYS A 64 25.57 4.83 -2.02
N PHE A 65 25.16 3.67 -1.51
CA PHE A 65 26.04 2.52 -1.34
C PHE A 65 26.62 2.06 -2.68
N ALA A 66 25.81 1.95 -3.74
CA ALA A 66 26.27 1.63 -5.07
C ALA A 66 27.27 2.67 -5.63
N LYS A 67 27.03 3.97 -5.36
CA LYS A 67 27.95 5.05 -5.75
C LYS A 67 29.32 4.93 -5.09
N ILE A 68 29.35 4.66 -3.77
CA ILE A 68 30.61 4.50 -3.02
C ILE A 68 31.41 3.28 -3.49
N ASN A 69 30.74 2.22 -3.94
CA ASN A 69 31.38 1.00 -4.45
C ASN A 69 31.67 1.04 -5.97
N ASN A 70 31.68 2.21 -6.60
CA ASN A 70 31.94 2.38 -8.04
C ASN A 70 30.98 1.60 -8.97
N MET A 71 29.77 1.32 -8.51
CA MET A 71 28.73 0.60 -9.27
C MET A 71 27.64 1.53 -9.84
N ALA A 72 27.80 2.85 -9.72
CA ALA A 72 26.78 3.82 -10.13
C ALA A 72 26.40 3.70 -11.63
N ASN A 73 27.39 3.53 -12.51
CA ASN A 73 27.15 3.44 -13.95
C ASN A 73 26.38 2.16 -14.34
N GLN A 74 26.73 1.03 -13.72
CA GLN A 74 26.05 -0.25 -13.91
C GLN A 74 24.61 -0.17 -13.40
N LEU A 75 24.40 0.47 -12.24
CA LEU A 75 23.07 0.69 -11.67
C LEU A 75 22.21 1.59 -12.57
N ILE A 76 22.75 2.71 -13.06
CA ILE A 76 22.03 3.60 -14.00
C ILE A 76 21.61 2.83 -15.26
N SER A 77 22.52 2.02 -15.82
CA SER A 77 22.24 1.20 -17.00
C SER A 77 21.11 0.18 -16.74
N GLY A 78 21.19 -0.53 -15.61
CA GLY A 78 20.17 -1.49 -15.19
C GLY A 78 18.80 -0.84 -14.97
N LEU A 79 18.75 0.31 -14.30
CA LEU A 79 17.52 1.06 -14.05
C LEU A 79 16.88 1.55 -15.36
N LYS A 80 17.68 2.05 -16.32
CA LYS A 80 17.17 2.44 -17.65
C LYS A 80 16.58 1.26 -18.40
N LYS A 81 17.27 0.11 -18.41
CA LYS A 81 16.80 -1.11 -19.08
C LYS A 81 15.51 -1.63 -18.46
N LEU A 82 15.43 -1.66 -17.12
CA LEU A 82 14.24 -2.08 -16.39
C LEU A 82 13.04 -1.15 -16.69
N SER A 83 13.26 0.17 -16.69
CA SER A 83 12.22 1.15 -17.00
C SER A 83 11.71 1.03 -18.43
N ALA A 84 12.61 0.78 -19.40
CA ALA A 84 12.24 0.59 -20.80
C ALA A 84 11.42 -0.70 -20.99
N ASN A 85 11.86 -1.80 -20.39
CA ASN A 85 11.17 -3.09 -20.49
C ASN A 85 9.78 -3.05 -19.84
N ASN A 86 9.63 -2.32 -18.75
CA ASN A 86 8.36 -2.20 -18.03
C ASN A 86 7.47 -1.05 -18.54
N LEU A 87 7.86 -0.36 -19.63
CA LEU A 87 7.15 0.80 -20.21
C LEU A 87 6.75 1.83 -19.13
N SER A 88 7.65 2.07 -18.19
CA SER A 88 7.34 2.84 -16.99
C SER A 88 7.12 4.31 -17.32
N ASN A 89 6.12 4.94 -16.69
CA ASN A 89 5.90 6.37 -16.81
C ASN A 89 7.11 7.13 -16.22
N LEU A 90 7.81 7.87 -17.06
CA LEU A 90 9.02 8.61 -16.71
C LEU A 90 8.72 9.96 -16.03
N THR A 91 7.50 10.50 -16.22
CA THR A 91 7.08 11.82 -15.72
C THR A 91 5.72 11.76 -15.02
N PRO A 92 5.56 10.94 -13.97
CA PRO A 92 4.34 10.93 -13.17
C PRO A 92 4.18 12.23 -12.38
N HIS A 93 2.92 12.60 -12.09
CA HIS A 93 2.62 13.79 -11.31
C HIS A 93 3.19 13.69 -9.87
N PRO A 94 3.80 14.76 -9.30
CA PRO A 94 4.46 14.69 -8.00
C PRO A 94 3.58 14.17 -6.84
N TYR A 95 2.32 14.60 -6.76
CA TYR A 95 1.41 14.11 -5.72
C TYR A 95 1.07 12.62 -5.87
N TYR A 96 0.97 12.13 -7.10
CA TYR A 96 0.72 10.72 -7.36
C TYR A 96 1.92 9.87 -6.91
N VAL A 97 3.14 10.33 -7.20
CA VAL A 97 4.38 9.71 -6.71
C VAL A 97 4.43 9.72 -5.18
N PHE A 98 4.10 10.85 -4.56
CA PHE A 98 4.16 10.97 -3.10
C PHE A 98 3.29 9.93 -2.38
N VAL A 99 2.04 9.78 -2.84
CA VAL A 99 1.05 8.88 -2.24
C VAL A 99 1.31 7.43 -2.61
N HIS A 100 1.52 7.12 -3.89
CA HIS A 100 1.44 5.74 -4.38
C HIS A 100 2.80 5.07 -4.60
N PHE A 101 3.89 5.82 -4.80
CA PHE A 101 5.16 5.21 -5.18
C PHE A 101 5.99 4.89 -3.94
N SER A 102 6.29 3.61 -3.75
CA SER A 102 7.25 3.14 -2.73
C SER A 102 8.69 3.54 -3.05
N HIS A 103 9.01 3.78 -4.33
CA HIS A 103 10.35 4.12 -4.78
C HIS A 103 10.39 5.50 -5.47
N PRO A 104 11.53 6.21 -5.45
CA PRO A 104 11.70 7.43 -6.22
C PRO A 104 11.61 7.15 -7.72
N THR A 105 11.24 8.18 -8.50
CA THR A 105 11.22 8.08 -9.97
C THR A 105 12.62 7.80 -10.52
N LEU A 106 12.69 7.19 -11.72
CA LEU A 106 13.95 6.93 -12.41
C LEU A 106 14.83 8.19 -12.50
N LEU A 107 14.22 9.32 -12.87
CA LEU A 107 14.92 10.59 -13.01
C LEU A 107 15.53 11.07 -11.68
N GLN A 108 14.81 10.91 -10.56
CA GLN A 108 15.31 11.27 -9.22
C GLN A 108 16.51 10.41 -8.81
N ARG A 109 16.46 9.10 -9.09
CA ARG A 109 17.57 8.17 -8.77
C ARG A 109 18.80 8.46 -9.61
N ILE A 110 18.65 8.61 -10.93
CA ILE A 110 19.76 8.93 -11.83
C ILE A 110 20.44 10.24 -11.41
N ARG A 111 19.67 11.28 -11.06
CA ARG A 111 20.21 12.56 -10.58
C ARG A 111 21.03 12.44 -9.29
N LYS A 112 20.77 11.44 -8.44
CA LYS A 112 21.54 11.18 -7.22
C LYS A 112 22.80 10.34 -7.48
N LEU A 113 22.77 9.51 -8.54
CA LEU A 113 23.86 8.61 -8.90
C LEU A 113 24.96 9.30 -9.72
N ILE A 114 24.59 10.25 -10.58
CA ILE A 114 25.52 11.21 -11.20
C ILE A 114 26.13 12.08 -10.11
#